data_AF-A0A7S4LDS7-F1
#
_entry.id   AF-A0A7S4LDS7-F1
#
_cell.length_a   1.000
_cell.length_b   1.000
_cell.length_c   1.000
_cell.angle_alpha   90.00
_cell.angle_beta   90.00
_cell.angle_gamma   90.00
#
_symmetry.space_group_name_H-M   'P 1'
#
loop_
_entity.id
_entity.type
_entity.pdbx_description
1 polymer ?
#
loop_
_entity_poly.entity_id
_entity_poly.type
_entity_poly.pdbx_seq_one_letter_code
_entity_poly.pdbx_strand_id
1 'polypeptide(L)'
;FFFVFFLQPVVMPGESTPLQPTAKNGDAKKVKKPAKKPSAPFQMSRTIPWWFFICPVAWWLIALDIALIAMTWKWLGLFRRFSPRVAVGAAGATRLASAAKRQIVTKEGTAWGLVVKAFCEYANKRSLGTRKYLGEHKEAGARFPKKVFGAISWRTYAEVAERARNIGKGLLALGMKSLPKDEGAEGGPKFEDTTAPHTVLVYEETCADWLTFLFGAWSQSLAVATSYATLGMGSVADAAVECNVKVILCNYRDVEKVAAACAKMPALTHIVYTTNNVAAEDAAKKPKVSDVIVMSLDELVALGSTCSGEDNAPSPHNMAVIMYTSGSTGKPKGVMLRQKQVCASAEALQHMLLGTGLRRGKEVYLAYLPAAHIL
;
A
#
# COMPACT_ATOMS: atom_id res chain seq x y z
N PHE A 1 15.38 4.67 -0.42
CA PHE A 1 15.60 4.96 -1.85
C PHE A 1 15.87 3.66 -2.58
N PHE A 2 14.86 3.10 -3.25
CA PHE A 2 15.03 2.05 -4.26
C PHE A 2 13.96 2.25 -5.34
N PHE A 3 14.40 2.58 -6.54
CA PHE A 3 13.63 2.47 -7.78
C PHE A 3 14.60 2.01 -8.85
N VAL A 4 14.20 1.02 -9.65
CA VAL A 4 14.79 0.74 -10.96
C VAL A 4 13.66 0.48 -11.95
N PHE A 5 13.55 1.41 -12.89
CA PHE A 5 13.18 1.31 -14.30
C PHE A 5 12.28 0.15 -14.78
N PHE A 6 11.17 0.53 -15.41
CA PHE A 6 10.85 0.00 -16.74
C PHE A 6 10.50 1.16 -17.68
N LEU A 7 11.38 1.35 -18.67
CA LEU A 7 11.17 2.19 -19.84
C LEU A 7 10.29 1.43 -20.87
N GLN A 8 9.30 2.15 -21.39
CA GLN A 8 8.61 2.08 -22.70
C GLN A 8 8.48 0.75 -23.47
N PRO A 9 7.31 0.48 -24.07
CA PRO A 9 7.23 -0.07 -25.41
C PRO A 9 7.22 1.06 -26.46
N VAL A 10 8.22 1.02 -27.32
CA VAL A 10 8.28 1.72 -28.61
C VAL A 10 7.15 1.20 -29.50
N VAL A 11 6.30 2.10 -30.00
CA VAL A 11 5.34 1.85 -31.08
C VAL A 11 5.86 2.59 -32.31
N MET A 12 6.10 1.86 -33.40
CA MET A 12 6.32 2.39 -34.75
C MET A 12 5.67 1.40 -35.76
N PRO A 13 5.36 1.81 -37.00
CA PRO A 13 4.11 2.44 -37.39
C PRO A 13 3.27 1.52 -38.31
N GLY A 14 2.03 1.92 -38.56
CA GLY A 14 1.03 1.11 -39.26
C GLY A 14 1.28 0.88 -40.74
N GLU A 15 0.67 -0.20 -41.23
CA GLU A 15 0.18 -0.28 -42.60
C GLU A 15 -1.32 0.00 -42.59
N SER A 16 -1.66 1.12 -43.22
CA SER A 16 -3.00 1.58 -43.52
C SER A 16 -3.47 0.98 -44.84
N THR A 17 -4.67 0.39 -44.85
CA THR A 17 -5.47 0.26 -46.08
C THR A 17 -6.89 0.70 -45.79
N PRO A 18 -7.50 1.59 -46.60
CA PRO A 18 -8.62 2.40 -46.18
C PRO A 18 -9.96 1.75 -46.51
N LEU A 19 -10.97 1.95 -45.67
CA LEU A 19 -12.37 1.74 -46.06
C LEU A 19 -13.12 3.06 -45.90
N GLN A 20 -13.54 3.61 -47.04
CA GLN A 20 -14.42 4.77 -47.16
C GLN A 20 -15.82 4.47 -46.60
N PRO A 21 -16.58 5.50 -46.19
CA PRO A 21 -17.94 5.35 -45.69
C PRO A 21 -18.96 5.46 -46.83
N THR A 22 -19.92 4.55 -46.87
CA THR A 22 -21.20 4.79 -47.55
C THR A 22 -22.36 4.32 -46.68
N ALA A 23 -23.47 4.99 -46.87
CA ALA A 23 -24.53 5.20 -45.90
C ALA A 23 -25.74 4.27 -46.09
N LYS A 24 -26.53 4.19 -45.00
CA LYS A 24 -28.00 4.07 -44.91
C LYS A 24 -28.71 2.72 -45.12
N ASN A 25 -29.53 2.47 -44.08
CA ASN A 25 -30.90 1.91 -44.04
C ASN A 25 -31.14 0.42 -44.27
N GLY A 26 -31.86 -0.19 -43.32
CA GLY A 26 -32.65 -1.41 -43.54
C GLY A 26 -32.74 -2.31 -42.31
N ASP A 27 -33.95 -2.53 -41.82
CA ASP A 27 -34.34 -3.37 -40.68
C ASP A 27 -33.76 -4.80 -40.69
N ALA A 28 -33.29 -5.30 -39.53
CA ALA A 28 -33.25 -6.74 -39.26
C ALA A 28 -33.07 -7.08 -37.76
N LYS A 29 -34.14 -7.66 -37.19
CA LYS A 29 -34.23 -8.75 -36.19
C LYS A 29 -33.07 -8.93 -35.18
N LYS A 30 -33.43 -8.90 -33.89
CA LYS A 30 -32.63 -9.41 -32.74
C LYS A 30 -32.16 -10.85 -32.99
N VAL A 31 -30.88 -11.01 -33.34
CA VAL A 31 -30.17 -12.29 -33.31
C VAL A 31 -29.47 -12.42 -31.95
N LYS A 32 -29.87 -13.42 -31.15
CA LYS A 32 -29.14 -13.83 -29.94
C LYS A 32 -27.73 -14.27 -30.34
N LYS A 33 -26.70 -13.57 -29.87
CA LYS A 33 -25.30 -14.02 -30.01
C LYS A 33 -25.12 -15.33 -29.21
N PRO A 34 -24.58 -16.40 -29.80
CA PRO A 34 -24.21 -17.58 -29.04
C PRO A 34 -23.04 -17.23 -28.09
N ALA A 35 -23.08 -17.76 -26.87
CA ALA A 35 -22.02 -17.60 -25.89
C ALA A 35 -20.68 -18.07 -26.47
N LYS A 36 -19.66 -17.20 -26.47
CA LYS A 36 -18.28 -17.59 -26.79
C LYS A 36 -17.85 -18.63 -25.76
N LYS A 37 -17.61 -19.87 -26.20
CA LYS A 37 -16.84 -20.84 -25.40
C LYS A 37 -15.48 -20.21 -25.07
N PRO A 38 -14.98 -20.34 -23.83
CA PRO A 38 -13.63 -19.90 -23.52
C PRO A 38 -12.66 -20.63 -24.44
N SER A 39 -11.84 -19.88 -25.16
CA SER A 39 -10.72 -20.44 -25.92
C SER A 39 -9.80 -21.18 -24.95
N ALA A 40 -9.45 -22.42 -25.27
CA ALA A 40 -8.49 -23.18 -24.48
C ALA A 40 -7.20 -22.37 -24.29
N PRO A 41 -6.54 -22.45 -23.11
CA PRO A 41 -5.27 -21.77 -22.89
C PRO A 41 -4.26 -22.22 -23.95
N PHE A 42 -3.47 -21.26 -24.45
CA PHE A 42 -2.37 -21.53 -25.36
C PHE A 42 -1.45 -22.59 -24.73
N GLN A 43 -1.47 -23.81 -25.29
CA GLN A 43 -0.57 -24.87 -24.87
C GLN A 43 0.75 -24.68 -25.59
N MET A 44 1.76 -24.20 -24.87
CA MET A 44 3.14 -24.18 -25.35
C MET A 44 3.59 -25.64 -25.53
N SER A 45 3.86 -26.04 -26.76
CA SER A 45 4.47 -27.34 -27.06
C SER A 45 5.78 -27.45 -26.26
N ARG A 46 5.88 -28.47 -25.38
CA ARG A 46 7.10 -28.78 -24.61
C ARG A 46 8.20 -29.41 -25.47
N THR A 47 7.95 -29.63 -26.75
CA THR A 47 8.91 -30.23 -27.68
C THR A 47 9.31 -29.20 -28.73
N ILE A 48 10.63 -28.98 -28.85
CA ILE A 48 11.23 -28.21 -29.93
C ILE A 48 11.00 -29.02 -31.22
N PRO A 49 10.33 -28.45 -32.24
CA PRO A 49 10.08 -29.17 -33.47
C PRO A 49 11.39 -29.59 -34.15
N TRP A 50 11.46 -30.81 -34.67
CA TRP A 50 12.68 -31.37 -35.27
C TRP A 50 13.26 -30.50 -36.41
N TRP A 51 12.41 -29.76 -37.14
CA TRP A 51 12.82 -28.83 -38.20
C TRP A 51 13.66 -27.65 -37.68
N PHE A 52 13.59 -27.33 -36.39
CA PHE A 52 14.43 -26.31 -35.75
C PHE A 52 15.93 -26.65 -35.84
N PHE A 53 16.28 -27.94 -35.77
CA PHE A 53 17.67 -28.40 -35.82
C PHE A 53 18.26 -28.40 -37.24
N ILE A 54 17.40 -28.36 -38.26
CA ILE A 54 17.81 -28.43 -39.68
C ILE A 54 17.71 -27.05 -40.35
N CYS A 55 17.02 -26.08 -39.74
CA CYS A 55 16.86 -24.74 -40.27
C CYS A 55 18.14 -23.91 -40.08
N PRO A 56 18.89 -23.58 -41.16
CA PRO A 56 20.13 -22.81 -41.04
C PRO A 56 19.87 -21.38 -40.54
N VAL A 57 18.70 -20.84 -40.86
CA VAL A 57 18.26 -19.49 -40.45
C VAL A 57 18.06 -19.43 -38.92
N ALA A 58 17.52 -20.48 -38.30
CA ALA A 58 17.34 -20.52 -36.84
C ALA A 58 18.68 -20.48 -36.09
N TRP A 59 19.67 -21.23 -36.56
CA TRP A 59 21.02 -21.20 -36.00
C TRP A 59 21.73 -19.86 -36.21
N TRP A 60 21.50 -19.22 -37.36
CA TRP A 60 22.04 -17.90 -37.64
C TRP A 60 21.45 -16.82 -36.72
N LEU A 61 20.14 -16.86 -36.45
CA LEU A 61 19.48 -15.96 -35.52
C LEU A 61 19.94 -16.18 -34.06
N ILE A 62 20.14 -17.43 -33.64
CA ILE A 62 20.71 -17.74 -32.31
C ILE A 62 22.15 -17.21 -32.19
N ALA A 63 22.96 -17.37 -33.23
CA ALA A 63 24.32 -16.83 -33.24
C ALA A 63 24.32 -15.28 -33.19
N LEU A 64 23.37 -14.64 -33.88
CA LEU A 64 23.16 -13.19 -33.82
C LEU A 64 22.75 -12.74 -32.41
N ASP A 65 21.83 -13.44 -31.75
CA ASP A 65 21.41 -13.16 -30.38
C ASP A 65 22.56 -13.33 -29.38
N ILE A 66 23.35 -14.41 -29.50
CA ILE A 66 24.55 -14.62 -28.67
C ILE A 66 25.58 -13.51 -28.91
N ALA A 67 25.77 -13.07 -30.16
CA ALA A 67 26.67 -11.98 -30.49
C ALA A 67 26.17 -10.64 -29.90
N LEU A 68 24.87 -10.36 -29.97
CA LEU A 68 24.23 -9.20 -29.36
C LEU A 68 24.34 -9.22 -27.83
N ILE A 69 24.13 -10.37 -27.20
CA ILE A 69 24.34 -10.57 -25.75
C ILE A 69 25.81 -10.34 -25.38
N ALA A 70 26.76 -10.86 -26.17
CA ALA A 70 28.18 -10.63 -25.94
C ALA A 70 28.58 -9.15 -26.14
N MET A 71 27.98 -8.46 -27.12
CA MET A 71 28.23 -7.04 -27.39
C MET A 71 27.65 -6.15 -26.29
N THR A 72 26.43 -6.45 -25.84
CA THR A 72 25.78 -5.74 -24.72
C THR A 72 26.53 -5.96 -23.41
N TRP A 73 27.06 -7.16 -23.15
CA TRP A 73 27.92 -7.43 -21.99
C TRP A 73 29.29 -6.74 -22.06
N LYS A 74 29.90 -6.60 -23.25
CA LYS A 74 31.11 -5.79 -23.44
C LYS A 74 30.87 -4.31 -23.15
N TRP A 75 29.71 -3.78 -23.52
CA TRP A 75 29.29 -2.41 -23.18
C TRP A 75 29.04 -2.22 -21.67
N LEU A 76 28.42 -3.20 -21.00
CA LEU A 76 28.33 -3.24 -19.54
C LEU A 76 29.71 -3.21 -18.86
N GLY A 77 30.71 -3.89 -19.45
CA GLY A 77 32.10 -3.84 -18.99
C GLY A 77 32.74 -2.44 -19.10
N LEU A 78 32.40 -1.69 -20.14
CA LEU A 78 32.84 -0.30 -20.35
C LEU A 78 32.17 0.67 -19.37
N PHE A 79 30.86 0.52 -19.14
CA PHE A 79 30.13 1.26 -18.10
C PHE A 79 30.62 0.94 -16.69
N ARG A 80 31.04 -0.31 -16.43
CA ARG A 80 31.68 -0.71 -15.17
C ARG A 80 33.03 -0.01 -14.91
N ARG A 81 33.59 0.68 -15.91
CA ARG A 81 34.82 1.49 -15.83
C ARG A 81 34.54 2.96 -15.51
N PHE A 82 33.36 3.46 -15.87
CA PHE A 82 32.91 4.83 -15.61
C PHE A 82 31.92 4.96 -14.44
N SER A 83 31.33 3.85 -13.97
CA SER A 83 30.64 3.82 -12.69
C SER A 83 31.67 4.03 -11.58
N PRO A 84 31.48 5.02 -10.67
CA PRO A 84 32.35 5.20 -9.52
C PRO A 84 32.39 3.89 -8.73
N ARG A 85 33.53 3.20 -8.77
CA ARG A 85 33.77 2.05 -7.94
C ARG A 85 34.08 2.59 -6.55
N VAL A 86 33.16 2.39 -5.61
CA VAL A 86 33.52 2.35 -4.20
C VAL A 86 34.57 1.24 -4.11
N ALA A 87 35.81 1.62 -3.82
CA ALA A 87 36.88 0.67 -3.59
C ALA A 87 36.53 -0.12 -2.34
N VAL A 88 35.96 -1.31 -2.56
CA VAL A 88 35.91 -2.34 -1.54
C VAL A 88 37.33 -2.87 -1.42
N GLY A 89 38.11 -2.24 -0.55
CA GLY A 89 39.33 -2.85 -0.03
C GLY A 89 38.98 -4.18 0.62
N ALA A 90 39.99 -5.00 0.91
CA ALA A 90 39.82 -6.25 1.66
C ALA A 90 39.14 -6.08 3.04
N ALA A 91 38.84 -4.84 3.46
CA ALA A 91 37.75 -4.49 4.35
C ALA A 91 36.67 -3.69 3.57
N GLY A 92 35.55 -4.32 3.18
CA GLY A 92 34.49 -3.55 2.51
C GLY A 92 33.45 -4.31 1.68
N ALA A 93 33.34 -5.64 1.76
CA ALA A 93 32.12 -6.33 1.35
C ALA A 93 31.61 -7.10 2.54
N THR A 94 31.04 -6.40 3.51
CA THR A 94 30.12 -7.07 4.43
C THR A 94 28.87 -7.44 3.65
N ARG A 95 28.85 -8.65 3.06
CA ARG A 95 27.70 -9.49 3.35
C ARG A 95 27.58 -9.46 4.87
N LEU A 96 26.44 -9.04 5.41
CA LEU A 96 26.11 -9.25 6.83
C LEU A 96 26.00 -10.77 7.05
N ALA A 97 27.14 -11.43 7.01
CA ALA A 97 27.36 -12.82 7.30
C ALA A 97 28.53 -12.83 8.28
N SER A 98 28.20 -13.16 9.53
CA SER A 98 29.08 -13.56 10.64
C SER A 98 29.71 -12.52 11.58
N ALA A 99 29.50 -11.21 11.43
CA ALA A 99 29.96 -10.22 12.42
C ALA A 99 28.84 -9.44 13.11
N ALA A 100 27.67 -10.06 13.27
CA ALA A 100 26.77 -9.77 14.38
C ALA A 100 25.73 -10.89 14.45
N LYS A 101 25.86 -11.79 15.43
CA LYS A 101 24.70 -12.43 16.07
C LYS A 101 23.84 -11.39 16.83
N ARG A 102 23.78 -10.14 16.37
CA ARG A 102 22.76 -9.20 16.81
C ARG A 102 21.61 -9.40 15.87
N GLN A 103 20.67 -10.23 16.32
CA GLN A 103 19.30 -10.08 15.92
C GLN A 103 19.02 -8.57 15.91
N ILE A 104 18.70 -8.01 14.74
CA ILE A 104 18.10 -6.67 14.61
C ILE A 104 16.70 -6.82 15.18
N VAL A 105 16.65 -6.93 16.50
CA VAL A 105 15.45 -7.04 17.31
C VAL A 105 15.54 -5.83 18.22
N THR A 106 14.79 -4.81 17.83
CA THR A 106 14.44 -3.69 18.67
C THR A 106 14.10 -4.21 20.07
N LYS A 107 14.64 -3.61 21.12
CA LYS A 107 14.36 -4.01 22.52
C LYS A 107 12.85 -4.10 22.81
N GLU A 108 12.06 -3.33 22.06
CA GLU A 108 10.62 -3.16 22.17
C GLU A 108 9.82 -4.31 21.55
N GLY A 109 10.43 -5.16 20.72
CA GLY A 109 9.86 -6.40 20.15
C GLY A 109 8.70 -6.23 19.14
N THR A 110 8.00 -5.09 19.14
CA THR A 110 6.80 -4.81 18.31
C THR A 110 6.77 -3.40 17.75
N ALA A 111 6.09 -3.20 16.63
CA ALA A 111 6.00 -1.88 16.00
C ALA A 111 5.19 -0.92 16.88
N TRP A 112 4.17 -1.42 17.58
CA TRP A 112 3.49 -0.65 18.62
C TRP A 112 4.43 -0.23 19.75
N GLY A 113 5.30 -1.12 20.23
CA GLY A 113 6.29 -0.80 21.24
C GLY A 113 7.26 0.31 20.81
N LEU A 114 7.71 0.30 19.55
CA LEU A 114 8.52 1.38 18.97
C LEU A 114 7.76 2.72 18.94
N VAL A 115 6.49 2.69 18.56
CA VAL A 115 5.63 3.86 18.50
C VAL A 115 5.38 4.44 19.90
N VAL A 116 5.06 3.60 20.89
CA VAL A 116 4.89 4.00 22.29
C VAL A 116 6.16 4.63 22.85
N LYS A 117 7.33 4.04 22.58
CA LYS A 117 8.60 4.62 22.97
C LYS A 117 8.79 6.02 22.38
N ALA A 118 8.48 6.22 21.10
CA ALA A 118 8.56 7.53 20.46
C ALA A 118 7.57 8.52 21.08
N PHE A 119 6.35 8.08 21.42
CA PHE A 119 5.36 8.90 22.12
C PHE A 119 5.86 9.37 23.48
N CYS A 120 6.55 8.52 24.23
CA CYS A 120 7.12 8.90 25.53
C CYS A 120 8.37 9.80 25.40
N GLU A 121 9.33 9.41 24.55
CA GLU A 121 10.63 10.11 24.43
C GLU A 121 10.49 11.50 23.79
N TYR A 122 9.52 11.67 22.88
CA TYR A 122 9.36 12.89 22.10
C TYR A 122 8.02 13.59 22.32
N ALA A 123 7.31 13.29 23.41
CA ALA A 123 5.94 13.76 23.70
C ALA A 123 5.66 15.21 23.27
N ASN A 124 6.51 16.16 23.69
CA ASN A 124 6.34 17.60 23.45
C ASN A 124 6.91 18.11 22.11
N LYS A 125 7.48 17.23 21.27
CA LYS A 125 8.03 17.59 19.96
C LYS A 125 6.96 17.47 18.88
N ARG A 126 7.18 18.18 17.76
CA ARG A 126 6.36 18.08 16.55
C ARG A 126 6.49 16.68 15.94
N SER A 127 5.36 16.05 15.62
CA SER A 127 5.28 14.70 15.06
C SER A 127 4.74 14.72 13.62
N LEU A 128 3.47 15.09 13.44
CA LEU A 128 2.79 15.06 12.14
C LEU A 128 2.36 16.46 11.73
N GLY A 129 2.92 16.94 10.60
CA GLY A 129 2.60 18.23 10.01
C GLY A 129 1.63 18.08 8.84
N THR A 130 0.55 18.85 8.84
CA THR A 130 -0.46 18.87 7.77
C THR A 130 -0.73 20.29 7.31
N ARG A 131 -1.17 20.46 6.06
CA ARG A 131 -1.58 21.76 5.54
C ARG A 131 -3.08 21.76 5.32
N LYS A 132 -3.77 22.81 5.79
CA LYS A 132 -5.19 22.99 5.54
C LYS A 132 -5.43 23.18 4.05
N TYR A 133 -6.25 22.33 3.45
CA TYR A 133 -6.70 22.50 2.06
C TYR A 133 -7.64 23.71 1.97
N LEU A 134 -7.35 24.62 1.04
CA LEU A 134 -8.12 25.86 0.83
C LEU A 134 -8.93 25.86 -0.47
N GLY A 135 -8.84 24.78 -1.25
CA GLY A 135 -9.53 24.65 -2.53
C GLY A 135 -8.56 24.46 -3.70
N GLU A 136 -9.10 24.59 -4.91
CA GLU A 136 -8.38 24.48 -6.17
C GLU A 136 -8.43 25.81 -6.92
N HIS A 137 -7.30 26.23 -7.46
CA HIS A 137 -7.18 27.42 -8.29
C HIS A 137 -6.70 27.02 -9.69
N LYS A 138 -7.44 27.41 -10.72
CA LYS A 138 -7.04 27.20 -12.12
C LYS A 138 -6.69 28.55 -12.73
N GLU A 139 -5.40 28.80 -12.92
CA GLU A 139 -4.91 29.96 -13.66
C GLU A 139 -5.40 29.91 -15.11
N ALA A 140 -5.67 31.07 -15.71
CA ALA A 140 -6.07 31.17 -17.11
C ALA A 140 -4.97 30.55 -18.00
N GLY A 141 -5.34 29.57 -18.84
CA GLY A 141 -4.41 28.82 -19.69
C GLY A 141 -3.76 27.58 -19.04
N ALA A 142 -3.94 27.34 -17.74
CA ALA A 142 -3.44 26.14 -17.10
C ALA A 142 -4.26 24.89 -17.47
N ARG A 143 -3.57 23.79 -17.77
CA ARG A 143 -4.21 22.51 -18.15
C ARG A 143 -4.96 21.85 -16.98
N PHE A 144 -4.43 21.97 -15.77
CA PHE A 144 -4.99 21.34 -14.56
C PHE A 144 -5.10 22.38 -13.43
N PRO A 145 -6.15 22.28 -12.58
CA PRO A 145 -6.23 23.09 -11.37
C PRO A 145 -5.09 22.75 -10.40
N LYS A 146 -4.59 23.76 -9.69
CA LYS A 146 -3.58 23.61 -8.62
C LYS A 146 -4.30 23.60 -7.27
N LYS A 147 -3.99 22.62 -6.43
CA LYS A 147 -4.47 22.61 -5.04
C LYS A 147 -3.79 23.73 -4.24
N VAL A 148 -4.59 24.52 -3.53
CA VAL A 148 -4.14 25.61 -2.66
C VAL A 148 -4.20 25.14 -1.21
N PHE A 149 -3.14 25.44 -0.47
CA PHE A 149 -2.95 24.96 0.89
C PHE A 149 -2.46 26.10 1.78
N GLY A 150 -3.02 26.18 2.98
CA GLY A 150 -2.61 27.13 4.00
C GLY A 150 -1.27 26.77 4.66
N ALA A 151 -1.04 27.40 5.82
CA ALA A 151 0.11 27.12 6.66
C ALA A 151 0.12 25.68 7.19
N ILE A 152 1.29 25.21 7.59
CA ILE A 152 1.46 23.89 8.21
C ILE A 152 1.00 23.97 9.68
N SER A 153 0.03 23.15 10.05
CA SER A 153 -0.32 22.84 11.44
C SER A 153 0.40 21.57 11.86
N TRP A 154 0.92 21.55 13.09
CA TRP A 154 1.64 20.40 13.65
C TRP A 154 0.86 19.80 14.81
N ARG A 155 0.77 18.47 14.84
CA ARG A 155 0.45 17.73 16.05
C ARG A 155 1.74 17.30 16.75
N THR A 156 1.74 17.35 18.08
CA THR A 156 2.82 16.81 18.91
C THR A 156 2.75 15.28 18.99
N TYR A 157 3.82 14.63 19.44
CA TYR A 157 3.77 13.18 19.68
C TYR A 157 2.74 12.81 20.74
N ALA A 158 2.54 13.63 21.77
CA ALA A 158 1.53 13.40 22.80
C ALA A 158 0.10 13.44 22.24
N GLU A 159 -0.22 14.44 21.41
CA GLU A 159 -1.53 14.54 20.75
C GLU A 159 -1.80 13.37 19.80
N VAL A 160 -0.77 12.93 19.05
CA VAL A 160 -0.88 11.73 18.19
C VAL A 160 -1.06 10.47 19.03
N ALA A 161 -0.39 10.36 20.17
CA ALA A 161 -0.51 9.22 21.09
C ALA A 161 -1.93 9.09 21.65
N GLU A 162 -2.47 10.19 22.18
CA GLU A 162 -3.84 10.24 22.71
C GLU A 162 -4.85 9.87 21.62
N ARG A 163 -4.74 10.50 20.45
CA ARG A 163 -5.63 10.23 19.32
C ARG A 163 -5.54 8.79 18.85
N ALA A 164 -4.34 8.20 18.76
CA ALA A 164 -4.16 6.80 18.38
C ALA A 164 -4.84 5.85 19.39
N ARG A 165 -4.63 6.04 20.70
CA ARG A 165 -5.28 5.20 21.72
C ARG A 165 -6.80 5.31 21.67
N ASN A 166 -7.33 6.52 21.49
CA ASN A 166 -8.75 6.74 21.33
C ASN A 166 -9.30 6.07 20.06
N ILE A 167 -8.59 6.12 18.92
CA ILE A 167 -8.98 5.35 17.73
C ILE A 167 -9.05 3.86 18.03
N GLY A 168 -8.02 3.30 18.68
CA GLY A 168 -7.98 1.88 19.03
C GLY A 168 -9.18 1.45 19.87
N LYS A 169 -9.48 2.21 20.94
CA LYS A 169 -10.66 1.98 21.78
C LYS A 169 -11.96 2.12 21.01
N GLY A 170 -12.06 3.12 20.14
CA GLY A 170 -13.19 3.32 19.25
C GLY A 170 -13.41 2.10 18.34
N LEU A 171 -12.36 1.54 17.76
CA LEU A 171 -12.44 0.33 16.92
C LEU A 171 -12.99 -0.88 17.72
N LEU A 172 -12.55 -1.06 18.98
CA LEU A 172 -13.12 -2.09 19.85
C LEU A 172 -14.61 -1.83 20.17
N ALA A 173 -15.00 -0.56 20.36
CA ALA A 173 -16.40 -0.18 20.57
C ALA A 173 -17.28 -0.45 19.33
N LEU A 174 -16.71 -0.39 18.12
CA LEU A 174 -17.37 -0.84 16.88
C LEU A 174 -17.45 -2.38 16.75
N GLY A 175 -16.97 -3.11 17.77
CA GLY A 175 -17.00 -4.56 17.85
C GLY A 175 -15.91 -5.23 17.02
N MET A 176 -14.77 -4.57 16.81
CA MET A 176 -13.53 -5.25 16.42
C MET A 176 -13.02 -6.12 17.58
N LYS A 177 -12.26 -7.17 17.26
CA LYS A 177 -11.67 -8.10 18.24
C LYS A 177 -10.16 -8.18 18.02
N SER A 178 -9.40 -8.00 19.09
CA SER A 178 -7.95 -8.15 19.09
C SER A 178 -7.53 -9.55 18.65
N LEU A 179 -6.41 -9.64 17.93
CA LEU A 179 -5.77 -10.92 17.65
C LEU A 179 -5.33 -11.60 18.96
N PRO A 180 -5.35 -12.95 19.02
CA PRO A 180 -4.74 -13.70 20.12
C PRO A 180 -3.26 -13.35 20.27
N LYS A 181 -2.76 -13.28 21.51
CA LYS A 181 -1.35 -12.91 21.78
C LYS A 181 -0.36 -13.89 21.15
N ASP A 182 -0.73 -15.16 21.09
CA ASP A 182 0.02 -16.27 20.53
C ASP A 182 -0.18 -16.44 19.02
N GLU A 183 -0.97 -15.60 18.34
CA GLU A 183 -1.13 -15.70 16.89
C GLU A 183 0.23 -15.61 16.18
N GLY A 184 0.50 -16.62 15.34
CA GLY A 184 1.74 -16.75 14.59
C GLY A 184 2.97 -17.16 15.41
N ALA A 185 2.81 -17.45 16.70
CA ALA A 185 3.82 -18.12 17.51
C ALA A 185 3.80 -19.64 17.26
N GLU A 186 4.86 -20.33 17.68
CA GLU A 186 4.90 -21.80 17.60
C GLU A 186 3.80 -22.41 18.48
N GLY A 187 2.93 -23.23 17.89
CA GLY A 187 1.78 -23.82 18.59
C GLY A 187 0.56 -22.90 18.76
N GLY A 188 0.67 -21.61 18.40
CA GLY A 188 -0.45 -20.67 18.41
C GLY A 188 -1.31 -20.74 17.13
N PRO A 189 -2.48 -20.08 17.11
CA PRO A 189 -3.34 -20.05 15.92
C PRO A 189 -2.64 -19.31 14.78
N LYS A 190 -2.88 -19.75 13.54
CA LYS A 190 -2.46 -18.99 12.37
C LYS A 190 -3.41 -17.83 12.14
N PHE A 191 -2.92 -16.76 11.53
CA PHE A 191 -3.73 -15.60 11.19
C PHE A 191 -4.92 -15.99 10.31
N GLU A 192 -4.71 -16.87 9.34
CA GLU A 192 -5.71 -17.34 8.39
C GLU A 192 -6.83 -18.13 9.06
N ASP A 193 -6.56 -18.74 10.22
CA ASP A 193 -7.54 -19.52 10.98
C ASP A 193 -8.39 -18.62 11.91
N THR A 194 -8.02 -17.34 12.07
CA THR A 194 -8.72 -16.41 12.96
C THR A 194 -9.89 -15.75 12.24
N THR A 195 -11.12 -16.04 12.70
CA THR A 195 -12.37 -15.61 12.03
C THR A 195 -13.02 -14.37 12.64
N ALA A 196 -12.58 -13.95 13.82
CA ALA A 196 -13.07 -12.74 14.47
C ALA A 196 -12.77 -11.48 13.61
N PRO A 197 -13.52 -10.38 13.75
CA PRO A 197 -13.24 -9.14 13.01
C PRO A 197 -12.00 -8.45 13.59
N HIS A 198 -10.80 -8.88 13.18
CA HIS A 198 -9.51 -8.40 13.68
C HIS A 198 -8.75 -7.53 12.68
N THR A 199 -9.23 -7.43 11.44
CA THR A 199 -8.60 -6.64 10.38
C THR A 199 -9.46 -5.44 9.98
N VAL A 200 -8.83 -4.26 9.98
CA VAL A 200 -9.36 -3.03 9.37
C VAL A 200 -8.70 -2.83 8.01
N LEU A 201 -9.39 -2.16 7.07
CA LEU A 201 -8.80 -1.79 5.78
C LEU A 201 -8.68 -0.28 5.65
N VAL A 202 -7.51 0.19 5.21
CA VAL A 202 -7.28 1.60 4.89
C VAL A 202 -7.24 1.80 3.38
N TYR A 203 -8.20 2.57 2.89
CA TYR A 203 -8.37 3.02 1.50
C TYR A 203 -8.33 4.56 1.46
N GLU A 204 -7.17 5.12 1.79
CA GLU A 204 -6.95 6.56 1.92
C GLU A 204 -5.53 6.91 1.44
N GLU A 205 -5.33 8.13 0.96
CA GLU A 205 -4.01 8.64 0.59
C GLU A 205 -3.11 8.83 1.83
N THR A 206 -1.79 8.91 1.62
CA THR A 206 -0.86 9.21 2.71
C THR A 206 -1.22 10.52 3.39
N CYS A 207 -1.64 10.44 4.64
CA CYS A 207 -1.94 11.60 5.48
C CYS A 207 -1.64 11.30 6.95
N ALA A 208 -1.67 12.34 7.79
CA ALA A 208 -1.43 12.19 9.22
C ALA A 208 -2.46 11.27 9.89
N ASP A 209 -3.72 11.34 9.44
CA ASP A 209 -4.80 10.51 9.97
C ASP A 209 -4.66 9.04 9.57
N TRP A 210 -4.15 8.74 8.37
CA TRP A 210 -3.79 7.39 7.94
C TRP A 210 -2.80 6.74 8.92
N LEU A 211 -1.71 7.46 9.24
CA LEU A 211 -0.68 7.00 10.18
C LEU A 211 -1.22 6.86 11.61
N THR A 212 -2.02 7.83 12.05
CA THR A 212 -2.60 7.80 13.39
C THR A 212 -3.61 6.66 13.54
N PHE A 213 -4.37 6.34 12.49
CA PHE A 213 -5.30 5.21 12.48
C PHE A 213 -4.57 3.87 12.51
N LEU A 214 -3.47 3.72 11.75
CA LEU A 214 -2.59 2.55 11.83
C LEU A 214 -2.08 2.32 13.25
N PHE A 215 -1.60 3.37 13.91
CA PHE A 215 -1.16 3.31 15.30
C PHE A 215 -2.30 2.94 16.26
N GLY A 216 -3.50 3.48 16.04
CA GLY A 216 -4.68 3.12 16.83
C GLY A 216 -5.08 1.66 16.69
N ALA A 217 -5.06 1.10 15.48
CA ALA A 217 -5.31 -0.32 15.25
C ALA A 217 -4.27 -1.19 15.98
N TRP A 218 -2.98 -0.85 15.87
CA TRP A 218 -1.92 -1.58 16.57
C TRP A 218 -2.03 -1.50 18.09
N SER A 219 -2.52 -0.39 18.66
CA SER A 219 -2.72 -0.27 20.12
C SER A 219 -3.65 -1.33 20.72
N GLN A 220 -4.50 -1.94 19.87
CA GLN A 220 -5.47 -2.97 20.27
C GLN A 220 -5.24 -4.31 19.57
N SER A 221 -4.02 -4.58 19.09
CA SER A 221 -3.66 -5.82 18.39
C SER A 221 -4.54 -6.13 17.18
N LEU A 222 -4.91 -5.11 16.41
CA LEU A 222 -5.64 -5.26 15.16
C LEU A 222 -4.67 -5.22 13.97
N ALA A 223 -4.93 -6.05 12.96
CA ALA A 223 -4.20 -6.03 11.70
C ALA A 223 -4.76 -4.92 10.80
N VAL A 224 -3.88 -4.30 10.00
CA VAL A 224 -4.26 -3.26 9.04
C VAL A 224 -4.01 -3.74 7.62
N ALA A 225 -5.07 -4.00 6.86
CA ALA A 225 -4.97 -4.15 5.42
C ALA A 225 -4.88 -2.76 4.76
N THR A 226 -4.13 -2.63 3.67
CA THR A 226 -4.02 -1.38 2.92
C THR A 226 -4.26 -1.61 1.43
N SER A 227 -5.04 -0.73 0.81
CA SER A 227 -5.30 -0.73 -0.63
C SER A 227 -5.19 0.69 -1.19
N TYR A 228 -4.58 0.86 -2.37
CA TYR A 228 -4.44 2.18 -3.00
C TYR A 228 -5.67 2.57 -3.80
N ALA A 229 -5.90 3.89 -3.84
CA ALA A 229 -6.94 4.53 -4.65
C ALA A 229 -6.95 4.05 -6.11
N THR A 230 -5.78 3.77 -6.68
CA THR A 230 -5.59 3.44 -8.10
C THR A 230 -5.85 1.98 -8.48
N LEU A 231 -6.03 1.06 -7.52
CA LEU A 231 -6.42 -0.33 -7.84
C LEU A 231 -7.84 -0.45 -8.39
N GLY A 232 -8.68 0.54 -8.13
CA GLY A 232 -10.10 0.48 -8.41
C GLY A 232 -10.87 -0.32 -7.36
N MET A 233 -12.18 -0.05 -7.28
CA MET A 233 -13.04 -0.58 -6.22
C MET A 233 -13.22 -2.10 -6.23
N GLY A 234 -12.99 -2.75 -7.38
CA GLY A 234 -13.03 -4.22 -7.46
C GLY A 234 -11.97 -4.87 -6.56
N SER A 235 -10.73 -4.40 -6.65
CA SER A 235 -9.63 -4.89 -5.82
C SER A 235 -9.76 -4.49 -4.35
N VAL A 236 -10.36 -3.33 -4.06
CA VAL A 236 -10.70 -2.94 -2.68
C VAL A 236 -11.69 -3.93 -2.07
N ALA A 237 -12.73 -4.30 -2.84
CA ALA A 237 -13.70 -5.31 -2.40
C ALA A 237 -13.05 -6.69 -2.25
N ASP A 238 -12.19 -7.11 -3.18
CA ASP A 238 -11.46 -8.38 -3.07
C ASP A 238 -10.61 -8.44 -1.78
N ALA A 239 -9.88 -7.35 -1.49
CA ALA A 239 -9.10 -7.23 -0.26
C ALA A 239 -9.97 -7.25 1.00
N ALA A 240 -11.10 -6.56 0.97
CA ALA A 240 -12.04 -6.53 2.08
C ALA A 240 -12.67 -7.90 2.36
N VAL A 241 -12.96 -8.68 1.31
CA VAL A 241 -13.49 -10.05 1.44
C VAL A 241 -12.43 -11.00 1.98
N GLU A 242 -11.23 -11.00 1.40
CA GLU A 242 -10.14 -11.90 1.80
C GLU A 242 -9.68 -11.65 3.25
N CYS A 243 -9.69 -10.40 3.69
CA CYS A 243 -9.34 -10.02 5.06
C CYS A 243 -10.53 -9.98 6.03
N ASN A 244 -11.74 -10.40 5.62
CA ASN A 244 -12.95 -10.36 6.44
C ASN A 244 -13.18 -8.98 7.13
N VAL A 245 -13.05 -7.91 6.35
CA VAL A 245 -12.97 -6.53 6.86
C VAL A 245 -14.33 -6.04 7.34
N LYS A 246 -14.39 -5.67 8.62
CA LYS A 246 -15.57 -5.09 9.24
C LYS A 246 -15.64 -3.56 9.17
N VAL A 247 -14.47 -2.91 9.20
CA VAL A 247 -14.32 -1.45 9.24
C VAL A 247 -13.34 -1.01 8.15
N ILE A 248 -13.78 -0.08 7.30
CA ILE A 248 -12.92 0.58 6.29
C ILE A 248 -12.69 2.05 6.67
N LEU A 249 -11.44 2.50 6.63
CA LEU A 249 -11.09 3.93 6.62
C LEU A 249 -10.95 4.40 5.17
N CYS A 250 -11.67 5.45 4.76
CA CYS A 250 -11.49 6.07 3.44
C CYS A 250 -11.64 7.60 3.46
N ASN A 251 -11.38 8.24 2.32
CA ASN A 251 -11.66 9.66 2.18
C ASN A 251 -13.18 9.91 2.06
N TYR A 252 -13.66 11.04 2.57
CA TYR A 252 -15.03 11.51 2.37
C TYR A 252 -15.49 11.39 0.92
N ARG A 253 -14.60 11.72 -0.04
CA ARG A 253 -14.86 11.65 -1.49
C ARG A 253 -15.15 10.24 -2.02
N ASP A 254 -14.76 9.22 -1.28
CA ASP A 254 -14.90 7.82 -1.67
C ASP A 254 -15.93 7.05 -0.83
N VAL A 255 -16.55 7.68 0.17
CA VAL A 255 -17.58 7.07 1.02
C VAL A 255 -18.72 6.49 0.19
N GLU A 256 -19.28 7.27 -0.75
CA GLU A 256 -20.38 6.80 -1.61
C GLU A 256 -19.95 5.63 -2.52
N LYS A 257 -18.70 5.63 -2.99
CA LYS A 257 -18.17 4.55 -3.84
C LYS A 257 -17.95 3.26 -3.04
N VAL A 258 -17.44 3.37 -1.82
CA VAL A 258 -17.28 2.23 -0.89
C VAL A 258 -18.66 1.70 -0.48
N ALA A 259 -19.60 2.58 -0.16
CA ALA A 259 -20.97 2.25 0.15
C ALA A 259 -21.66 1.47 -0.99
N ALA A 260 -21.55 1.96 -2.23
CA ALA A 260 -22.11 1.29 -3.41
C ALA A 260 -21.48 -0.10 -3.66
N ALA A 261 -20.26 -0.34 -3.17
CA ALA A 261 -19.58 -1.62 -3.27
C ALA A 261 -19.88 -2.58 -2.08
N CYS A 262 -20.63 -2.15 -1.06
CA CYS A 262 -20.89 -2.95 0.15
C CYS A 262 -21.55 -4.29 -0.13
N ALA A 263 -22.38 -4.40 -1.17
CA ALA A 263 -22.98 -5.67 -1.59
C ALA A 263 -21.94 -6.76 -1.93
N LYS A 264 -20.69 -6.38 -2.25
CA LYS A 264 -19.58 -7.31 -2.50
C LYS A 264 -18.74 -7.61 -1.25
N MET A 265 -18.96 -6.89 -0.16
CA MET A 265 -18.16 -6.93 1.07
C MET A 265 -19.06 -7.31 2.26
N PRO A 266 -19.44 -8.59 2.41
CA PRO A 266 -20.51 -9.02 3.33
C PRO A 266 -20.19 -8.75 4.82
N ALA A 267 -18.92 -8.66 5.20
CA ALA A 267 -18.51 -8.38 6.57
C ALA A 267 -18.50 -6.88 6.92
N LEU A 268 -18.55 -6.00 5.90
CA LEU A 268 -18.43 -4.56 6.07
C LEU A 268 -19.69 -3.99 6.72
N THR A 269 -19.51 -3.38 7.89
CA THR A 269 -20.62 -2.76 8.65
C THR A 269 -20.38 -1.29 8.93
N HIS A 270 -19.11 -0.86 8.93
CA HIS A 270 -18.73 0.50 9.29
C HIS A 270 -17.78 1.11 8.25
N ILE A 271 -18.07 2.35 7.86
CA ILE A 271 -17.16 3.22 7.11
C ILE A 271 -16.75 4.38 8.01
N VAL A 272 -15.46 4.48 8.27
CA VAL A 272 -14.84 5.63 8.93
C VAL A 272 -14.25 6.51 7.85
N TYR A 273 -14.50 7.82 7.87
CA TYR A 273 -13.98 8.72 6.84
C TYR A 273 -13.09 9.85 7.37
N THR A 274 -12.11 10.23 6.56
CA THR A 274 -11.34 11.46 6.75
C THR A 274 -11.83 12.56 5.81
N THR A 275 -11.54 13.82 6.14
CA THR A 275 -11.86 14.99 5.31
C THR A 275 -10.61 15.59 4.67
N ASN A 276 -9.55 14.79 4.49
CA ASN A 276 -8.30 15.25 3.90
C ASN A 276 -8.52 15.72 2.45
N ASN A 277 -8.01 16.91 2.14
CA ASN A 277 -8.22 17.56 0.84
C ASN A 277 -9.70 17.79 0.45
N VAL A 278 -10.63 17.87 1.41
CA VAL A 278 -12.05 18.14 1.13
C VAL A 278 -12.36 19.62 1.37
N ALA A 279 -13.19 20.22 0.52
CA ALA A 279 -13.64 21.60 0.72
C ALA A 279 -14.41 21.73 2.05
N ALA A 280 -14.30 22.87 2.74
CA ALA A 280 -14.86 23.02 4.09
C ALA A 280 -16.38 22.85 4.10
N GLU A 281 -17.04 23.29 3.03
CA GLU A 281 -18.49 23.20 2.85
C GLU A 281 -18.96 21.75 2.73
N ASP A 282 -18.15 20.89 2.11
CA ASP A 282 -18.46 19.46 1.95
C ASP A 282 -18.06 18.66 3.18
N ALA A 283 -16.94 19.01 3.82
CA ALA A 283 -16.50 18.39 5.07
C ALA A 283 -17.50 18.63 6.22
N ALA A 284 -18.30 19.70 6.17
CA ALA A 284 -19.36 19.97 7.15
C ALA A 284 -20.63 19.13 6.95
N LYS A 285 -20.79 18.49 5.78
CA LYS A 285 -21.95 17.65 5.48
C LYS A 285 -21.65 16.21 5.88
N LYS A 286 -22.65 15.50 6.41
CA LYS A 286 -22.54 14.05 6.59
C LYS A 286 -22.81 13.33 5.26
N PRO A 287 -22.03 12.29 4.90
CA PRO A 287 -22.35 11.45 3.75
C PRO A 287 -23.75 10.84 3.89
N LYS A 288 -24.50 10.78 2.78
CA LYS A 288 -25.86 10.21 2.76
C LYS A 288 -25.81 8.76 2.30
N VAL A 289 -25.76 7.83 3.24
CA VAL A 289 -25.71 6.38 2.97
C VAL A 289 -26.68 5.66 3.92
N SER A 290 -27.44 4.67 3.43
CA SER A 290 -28.47 3.95 4.20
C SER A 290 -28.03 2.58 4.73
N ASP A 291 -27.11 1.90 4.03
CA ASP A 291 -26.90 0.45 4.20
C ASP A 291 -25.72 0.10 5.13
N VAL A 292 -24.93 1.09 5.54
CA VAL A 292 -23.76 0.95 6.41
C VAL A 292 -23.65 2.11 7.39
N ILE A 293 -23.06 1.86 8.55
CA ILE A 293 -22.82 2.90 9.56
C ILE A 293 -21.65 3.75 9.09
N VAL A 294 -21.88 5.04 8.89
CA VAL A 294 -20.86 5.99 8.44
C VAL A 294 -20.55 6.99 9.55
N MET A 295 -19.28 7.15 9.88
CA MET A 295 -18.82 8.14 10.87
C MET A 295 -17.48 8.76 10.46
N SER A 296 -17.25 9.99 10.88
CA SER A 296 -15.95 10.66 10.70
C SER A 296 -14.90 10.05 11.63
N LEU A 297 -13.62 10.20 11.29
CA LEU A 297 -12.54 9.79 12.16
C LEU A 297 -12.55 10.55 13.51
N ASP A 298 -12.99 11.80 13.52
CA ASP A 298 -13.13 12.58 14.76
C ASP A 298 -14.25 12.03 15.66
N GLU A 299 -15.37 11.59 15.09
CA GLU A 299 -16.42 10.87 15.83
C GLU A 299 -15.91 9.54 16.41
N LEU A 300 -15.04 8.82 15.69
CA LEU A 300 -14.43 7.58 16.20
C LEU A 300 -13.49 7.86 17.38
N VAL A 301 -12.70 8.94 17.28
CA VAL A 301 -11.83 9.40 18.38
C VAL A 301 -12.67 9.80 19.59
N ALA A 302 -13.76 10.54 19.38
CA ALA A 302 -14.67 10.92 20.45
C ALA A 302 -15.30 9.69 21.11
N LEU A 303 -15.78 8.72 20.33
CA LEU A 303 -16.30 7.45 20.85
C LEU A 303 -15.27 6.76 21.74
N GLY A 304 -14.04 6.58 21.25
CA GLY A 304 -13.00 5.89 22.01
C GLY A 304 -12.50 6.65 23.24
N SER A 305 -12.63 7.98 23.26
CA SER A 305 -12.31 8.79 24.45
C SER A 305 -13.25 8.52 25.63
N THR A 306 -14.49 8.10 25.34
CA THR A 306 -15.47 7.71 26.37
C THR A 306 -15.27 6.28 26.87
N CYS A 307 -14.45 5.48 26.19
CA CYS A 307 -14.20 4.09 26.55
C CYS A 307 -13.07 3.96 27.59
N SER A 308 -13.34 3.22 28.66
CA SER A 308 -12.33 2.76 29.60
C SER A 308 -11.55 1.56 29.04
N GLY A 309 -10.29 1.40 29.46
CA GLY A 309 -9.45 0.28 29.09
C GLY A 309 -8.03 0.71 28.74
N GLU A 310 -7.09 -0.23 28.90
CA GLU A 310 -5.69 -0.04 28.53
C GLU A 310 -5.41 -0.51 27.10
N ASP A 311 -4.19 -0.26 26.63
CA ASP A 311 -3.71 -0.75 25.34
C ASP A 311 -3.60 -2.28 25.37
N ASN A 312 -4.31 -2.99 24.49
CA ASN A 312 -4.07 -4.40 24.27
C ASN A 312 -2.91 -4.58 23.28
N ALA A 313 -1.68 -4.38 23.76
CA ALA A 313 -0.47 -4.36 22.92
C ALA A 313 -0.21 -5.68 22.17
N PRO A 314 0.23 -5.66 20.90
CA PRO A 314 0.43 -6.89 20.13
C PRO A 314 1.66 -7.66 20.59
N SER A 315 1.77 -8.93 20.19
CA SER A 315 2.98 -9.71 20.28
C SER A 315 3.88 -9.52 19.05
N PRO A 316 5.18 -9.87 19.11
CA PRO A 316 6.09 -9.80 17.95
C PRO A 316 5.63 -10.65 16.76
N HIS A 317 4.84 -11.68 17.01
CA HIS A 317 4.33 -12.59 16.00
C HIS A 317 3.04 -12.11 15.38
N ASN A 318 2.26 -11.27 16.07
CA ASN A 318 0.99 -10.80 15.55
C ASN A 318 1.13 -10.12 14.19
N MET A 319 0.13 -10.35 13.34
CA MET A 319 -0.03 -9.62 12.10
C MET A 319 -0.16 -8.11 12.36
N ALA A 320 0.65 -7.33 11.64
CA ALA A 320 0.68 -5.87 11.77
C ALA A 320 0.01 -5.21 10.57
N VAL A 321 0.45 -5.56 9.35
CA VAL A 321 -0.02 -4.94 8.11
C VAL A 321 -0.13 -5.99 7.00
N ILE A 322 -1.17 -5.86 6.17
CA ILE A 322 -1.35 -6.62 4.93
C ILE A 322 -1.38 -5.62 3.77
N MET A 323 -0.29 -5.55 3.01
CA MET A 323 -0.16 -4.58 1.92
C MET A 323 -0.58 -5.20 0.59
N TYR A 324 -1.72 -4.81 0.04
CA TYR A 324 -2.17 -5.34 -1.25
C TYR A 324 -1.34 -4.79 -2.40
N THR A 325 -0.88 -5.64 -3.30
CA THR A 325 -0.09 -5.30 -4.50
C THR A 325 -0.87 -5.61 -5.78
N SER A 326 -0.73 -4.80 -6.85
CA SER A 326 -1.34 -5.08 -8.15
C SER A 326 -0.59 -6.27 -8.75
N GLY A 327 -1.09 -7.47 -8.50
CA GLY A 327 -0.45 -8.70 -8.95
C GLY A 327 -0.37 -8.75 -10.47
N SER A 328 0.67 -9.40 -11.01
CA SER A 328 0.83 -9.65 -12.46
C SER A 328 -0.32 -10.46 -13.07
N THR A 329 -1.11 -11.16 -12.23
CA THR A 329 -2.24 -12.00 -12.58
C THR A 329 -3.58 -11.27 -12.55
N GLY A 330 -3.61 -9.95 -12.39
CA GLY A 330 -4.82 -9.13 -12.35
C GLY A 330 -5.59 -9.11 -11.02
N LYS A 331 -5.49 -10.18 -10.21
CA LYS A 331 -5.97 -10.18 -8.82
C LYS A 331 -4.93 -9.57 -7.87
N PRO A 332 -5.34 -8.71 -6.92
CA PRO A 332 -4.41 -8.11 -5.97
C PRO A 332 -3.92 -9.17 -4.97
N LYS A 333 -2.68 -9.04 -4.47
CA LYS A 333 -2.09 -9.98 -3.51
C LYS A 333 -1.67 -9.26 -2.23
N GLY A 334 -2.10 -9.75 -1.07
CA GLY A 334 -1.74 -9.21 0.23
C GLY A 334 -0.35 -9.66 0.70
N VAL A 335 0.59 -8.73 0.86
CA VAL A 335 1.89 -8.99 1.49
C VAL A 335 1.73 -8.88 3.00
N MET A 336 1.84 -10.02 3.68
CA MET A 336 1.70 -10.13 5.13
C MET A 336 2.98 -9.74 5.87
N LEU A 337 2.87 -8.73 6.75
CA LEU A 337 3.96 -8.27 7.62
C LEU A 337 3.54 -8.35 9.09
N ARG A 338 4.33 -9.10 9.87
CA ARG A 338 4.21 -9.23 11.32
C ARG A 338 4.88 -8.07 12.04
N GLN A 339 4.49 -7.83 13.29
CA GLN A 339 5.03 -6.75 14.14
C GLN A 339 6.57 -6.71 14.16
N LYS A 340 7.22 -7.87 14.38
CA LYS A 340 8.69 -7.97 14.39
C LYS A 340 9.35 -7.63 13.05
N GLN A 341 8.68 -7.89 11.93
CA GLN A 341 9.21 -7.58 10.60
C GLN A 341 9.18 -6.09 10.34
N VAL A 342 8.12 -5.41 10.78
CA VAL A 342 8.03 -3.94 10.74
C VAL A 342 9.14 -3.32 11.59
N CYS A 343 9.41 -3.86 12.79
CA CYS A 343 10.54 -3.42 13.62
C CYS A 343 11.88 -3.57 12.92
N ALA A 344 12.14 -4.73 12.33
CA ALA A 344 13.39 -5.00 11.63
C ALA A 344 13.60 -4.01 10.47
N SER A 345 12.55 -3.69 9.71
CA SER A 345 12.60 -2.69 8.64
C SER A 345 12.87 -1.28 9.19
N ALA A 346 12.20 -0.88 10.28
CA ALA A 346 12.40 0.43 10.90
C ALA A 346 13.83 0.59 11.47
N GLU A 347 14.37 -0.45 12.09
CA GLU A 347 15.73 -0.45 12.64
C GLU A 347 16.79 -0.44 11.53
N ALA A 348 16.60 -1.23 10.46
CA ALA A 348 17.46 -1.20 9.29
C ALA A 348 17.47 0.20 8.63
N LEU A 349 16.30 0.83 8.50
CA LEU A 349 16.19 2.20 7.99
C LEU A 349 16.90 3.18 8.92
N GLN A 350 16.68 3.10 10.23
CA GLN A 350 17.35 3.98 11.19
C GLN A 350 18.88 3.84 11.10
N HIS A 351 19.39 2.62 11.03
CA HIS A 351 20.83 2.38 10.89
C HIS A 351 21.39 3.02 9.61
N MET A 352 20.68 2.88 8.48
CA MET A 352 21.07 3.51 7.22
C MET A 352 21.05 5.04 7.32
N LEU A 353 20.02 5.63 7.92
CA LEU A 353 19.87 7.08 8.05
C LEU A 353 20.90 7.70 9.00
N LEU A 354 21.26 7.01 10.10
CA LEU A 354 22.33 7.48 10.98
C LEU A 354 23.68 7.48 10.27
N GLY A 355 23.88 6.58 9.29
CA GLY A 355 25.06 6.56 8.43
C GLY A 355 25.17 7.73 7.46
N THR A 356 24.09 8.48 7.20
CA THR A 356 24.10 9.66 6.31
C THR A 356 24.31 10.98 7.04
N GLY A 357 24.57 10.95 8.36
CA GLY A 357 24.79 12.13 9.18
C GLY A 357 23.52 12.76 9.76
N LEU A 358 22.36 12.12 9.58
CA LEU A 358 21.11 12.52 10.24
C LEU A 358 21.22 12.30 11.76
N ARG A 359 20.65 13.22 12.53
CA ARG A 359 20.66 13.29 14.00
C ARG A 359 19.25 13.26 14.57
N ARG A 360 18.89 12.12 15.18
CA ARG A 360 17.61 11.86 15.83
C ARG A 360 16.90 13.12 16.38
N GLY A 361 15.73 13.40 15.83
CA GLY A 361 14.82 14.43 16.33
C GLY A 361 15.14 15.84 15.84
N LYS A 362 15.98 15.98 14.81
CA LYS A 362 16.22 17.24 14.10
C LYS A 362 15.71 17.22 12.65
N GLU A 363 15.28 16.06 12.18
CA GLU A 363 14.83 15.84 10.81
C GLU A 363 13.37 16.21 10.63
N VAL A 364 13.06 16.75 9.46
CA VAL A 364 11.70 16.84 8.94
C VAL A 364 11.66 16.06 7.64
N TYR A 365 10.79 15.06 7.58
CA TYR A 365 10.60 14.24 6.40
C TYR A 365 9.30 14.62 5.68
N LEU A 366 9.38 14.90 4.39
CA LEU A 366 8.20 15.08 3.55
C LEU A 366 7.71 13.70 3.07
N ALA A 367 6.59 13.24 3.62
CA ALA A 367 5.94 12.01 3.19
C ALA A 367 5.13 12.25 1.91
N TYR A 368 5.73 11.97 0.74
CA TYR A 368 5.08 12.11 -0.57
C TYR A 368 4.74 10.77 -1.23
N LEU A 369 5.30 9.66 -0.75
CA LEU A 369 5.02 8.33 -1.27
C LEU A 369 3.73 7.76 -0.65
N PRO A 370 2.95 6.95 -1.40
CA PRO A 370 1.79 6.23 -0.86
C PRO A 370 2.19 5.28 0.27
N ALA A 371 1.63 5.47 1.46
CA ALA A 371 1.89 4.64 2.64
C ALA A 371 1.28 3.24 2.53
N ALA A 372 0.37 3.05 1.57
CA ALA A 372 -0.18 1.75 1.18
C ALA A 372 0.83 0.88 0.38
N HIS A 373 2.02 1.40 0.07
CA HIS A 373 3.11 0.66 -0.57
C HIS A 373 4.32 0.60 0.38
N ILE A 374 5.16 -0.44 0.26
CA ILE A 374 6.33 -0.66 1.13
C ILE A 374 7.16 0.64 1.22
N LEU A 375 7.31 1.11 2.46
CA LEU A 375 8.07 2.29 2.92
C LEU A 375 9.54 2.25 2.50
#